data_AF-A0A967BCE3-F1
#
_entry.id   AF-A0A967BCE3-F1
#
_cell.length_a   1.000
_cell.length_b   1.000
_cell.length_c   1.000
_cell.angle_alpha   90.00
_cell.angle_beta   90.00
_cell.angle_gamma   90.00
#
_symmetry.space_group_name_H-M   'P 1'
#
loop_
_entity.id
_entity.type
_entity.pdbx_description
1 polymer ?
#
loop_
_entity_poly.entity_id
_entity_poly.type
_entity_poly.pdbx_seq_one_letter_code
_entity_poly.pdbx_strand_id
1 'polypeptide(L)'
;MVKSQLTGKVTSVSCEDLSNVLDRSDALIRMTAKALDIDVEGQHVSCHDALHIMRFFAGGKGEQNQLWSEQSSKLQAAKAREFEFAMALEILKRERASLDKQVELLTEQLARANHRSDRLEQKLHDLTASFAHLVSQRDRLVAQTKIKSTTSIKQHQGRDVLYLERPVNLHLLN
;
A
#
# COMPACT_ATOMS: atom_id res chain seq x y z
N MET A 1 -32.25 78.07 46.79
CA MET A 1 -30.92 78.59 47.16
C MET A 1 -30.25 77.58 48.08
N VAL A 2 -29.43 76.67 47.54
CA VAL A 2 -28.21 76.14 48.18
C VAL A 2 -27.28 75.79 47.02
N LYS A 3 -26.26 76.63 46.80
CA LYS A 3 -25.13 76.39 45.91
C LYS A 3 -24.06 75.59 46.67
N SER A 4 -23.09 75.08 45.90
CA SER A 4 -21.82 74.44 46.30
C SER A 4 -21.98 73.03 46.90
N GLN A 5 -21.47 71.98 46.29
CA GLN A 5 -20.04 71.76 46.05
C GLN A 5 -19.77 70.94 44.77
N LEU A 6 -19.22 71.58 43.73
CA LEU A 6 -18.36 70.90 42.76
C LEU A 6 -16.95 70.88 43.38
N THR A 7 -16.66 69.85 44.16
CA THR A 7 -15.31 69.56 44.67
C THR A 7 -14.70 68.49 43.79
N GLY A 8 -13.59 68.81 43.13
CA GLY A 8 -12.92 67.94 42.17
C GLY A 8 -12.56 66.57 42.74
N LYS A 9 -12.80 65.54 41.93
CA LYS A 9 -12.29 64.17 42.12
C LYS A 9 -12.68 63.33 40.91
N VAL A 10 -11.88 63.39 39.85
CA VAL A 10 -11.91 62.38 38.78
C VAL A 10 -10.47 62.11 38.39
N THR A 11 -9.78 61.23 39.11
CA THR A 11 -8.50 60.69 38.64
C THR A 11 -8.28 59.25 39.07
N SER A 12 -9.34 58.47 39.29
CA SER A 12 -9.22 57.03 39.50
C SER A 12 -10.20 56.27 38.61
N VAL A 13 -9.69 55.24 37.94
CA VAL A 13 -10.43 54.36 37.03
C VAL A 13 -10.46 52.98 37.68
N SER A 14 -11.62 52.32 37.67
CA SER A 14 -11.71 50.96 38.20
C SER A 14 -11.01 49.96 37.28
N CYS A 15 -10.41 48.92 37.85
CA CYS A 15 -9.79 47.85 37.05
C CYS A 15 -10.82 47.07 36.24
N GLU A 16 -12.08 47.01 36.71
CA GLU A 16 -13.19 46.38 36.02
C GLU A 16 -13.59 47.15 34.75
N ASP A 17 -13.64 48.49 34.83
CA ASP A 17 -13.88 49.33 33.65
C ASP A 17 -12.74 49.19 32.62
N LEU A 18 -11.49 49.12 33.09
CA LEU A 18 -10.33 48.86 32.22
C LEU A 18 -10.38 47.46 31.59
N SER A 19 -10.81 46.46 32.34
CA SER A 19 -11.03 45.08 31.88
C SER A 19 -12.03 45.04 30.73
N ASN A 20 -13.15 45.73 30.90
CA ASN A 20 -14.22 45.79 29.90
C ASN A 20 -13.79 46.57 28.65
N VAL A 21 -13.10 47.71 28.80
CA VAL A 21 -12.66 48.54 27.66
C VAL A 21 -11.53 47.89 26.87
N LEU A 22 -10.59 47.22 27.54
CA LEU A 22 -9.45 46.58 26.89
C LEU A 22 -9.77 45.18 26.34
N ASP A 23 -10.91 44.61 26.73
CA ASP A 23 -11.33 43.23 26.49
C ASP A 23 -10.25 42.23 26.96
N ARG A 24 -9.83 42.41 28.21
CA ARG A 24 -8.74 41.64 28.86
C ARG A 24 -9.15 41.31 30.27
N SER A 25 -8.74 40.15 30.77
CA SER A 25 -9.08 39.75 32.14
C SER A 25 -8.48 40.71 33.17
N ASP A 26 -9.22 40.95 34.26
CA ASP A 26 -8.78 41.78 35.38
C ASP A 26 -7.41 41.32 35.94
N ALA A 27 -7.16 40.01 35.95
CA ALA A 27 -5.87 39.43 36.36
C ALA A 27 -4.70 39.87 35.46
N LEU A 28 -4.92 39.95 34.14
CA LEU A 28 -3.92 40.42 33.18
C LEU A 28 -3.60 41.90 33.40
N ILE A 29 -4.61 42.72 33.69
CA ILE A 29 -4.46 44.15 33.93
C ILE A 29 -3.67 44.40 35.21
N ARG A 30 -3.98 43.70 36.30
CA ARG A 30 -3.23 43.81 37.57
C ARG A 30 -1.78 43.34 37.42
N MET A 31 -1.55 42.29 36.64
CA MET A 31 -0.20 41.80 36.35
C MET A 31 0.59 42.82 35.54
N THR A 32 -0.01 43.46 34.53
CA THR A 32 0.66 44.52 33.77
C THR A 32 0.88 45.78 34.58
N ALA A 33 -0.04 46.14 35.48
CA ALA A 33 0.16 47.26 36.40
C ALA A 33 1.38 47.02 37.29
N LYS A 34 1.53 45.80 37.85
CA LYS A 34 2.74 45.41 38.60
C LYS A 34 4.01 45.41 37.75
N ALA A 35 3.93 44.97 36.50
CA ALA A 35 5.09 44.96 35.60
C ALA A 35 5.53 46.37 35.16
N LEU A 36 4.62 47.34 35.21
CA LEU A 36 4.86 48.75 34.91
C LEU A 36 5.12 49.59 36.17
N ASP A 37 5.23 48.94 37.32
CA ASP A 37 5.47 49.58 38.63
C ASP A 37 4.38 50.60 39.02
N ILE A 38 3.11 50.26 38.70
CA ILE A 38 1.93 51.07 38.99
C ILE A 38 1.23 50.52 40.24
N ASP A 39 1.02 51.40 41.23
CA ASP A 39 0.30 51.07 42.45
C ASP A 39 -1.21 50.95 42.21
N VAL A 40 -1.76 49.78 42.54
CA VAL A 40 -3.18 49.49 42.46
C VAL A 40 -3.78 49.55 43.87
N GLU A 41 -4.48 50.65 44.18
CA GLU A 41 -5.16 50.82 45.46
C GLU A 41 -6.52 50.11 45.44
N GLY A 42 -6.58 48.92 46.04
CA GLY A 42 -7.78 48.08 46.17
C GLY A 42 -8.28 47.50 44.83
N GLN A 43 -8.89 48.35 44.00
CA GLN A 43 -9.37 48.03 42.65
C GLN A 43 -9.33 49.23 41.70
N HIS A 44 -8.67 50.33 42.09
CA HIS A 44 -8.64 51.54 41.29
C HIS A 44 -7.19 51.90 40.94
N VAL A 45 -7.01 52.44 39.74
CA VAL A 45 -5.73 52.91 39.21
C VAL A 45 -5.87 54.39 38.88
N SER A 46 -4.79 55.16 39.03
CA SER A 46 -4.84 56.58 38.64
C SER A 46 -5.17 56.71 37.15
N CYS A 47 -5.85 57.78 36.75
CA CYS A 47 -6.20 58.01 35.34
C CYS A 47 -4.94 58.09 34.44
N HIS A 48 -3.85 58.65 34.97
CA HIS A 48 -2.57 58.72 34.27
C HIS A 48 -1.98 57.32 34.03
N ASP A 49 -2.01 56.47 35.04
CA ASP A 49 -1.43 55.13 34.95
C ASP A 49 -2.33 54.17 34.17
N ALA A 50 -3.64 54.39 34.22
CA ALA A 50 -4.62 53.75 33.34
C ALA A 50 -4.29 54.01 31.86
N LEU A 51 -3.90 55.24 31.49
CA LEU A 51 -3.46 55.54 30.12
C LEU A 51 -2.17 54.83 29.74
N HIS A 52 -1.23 54.65 30.67
CA HIS A 52 -0.01 53.86 30.44
C HIS A 52 -0.31 52.39 30.18
N ILE A 53 -1.20 51.79 30.98
CA ILE A 53 -1.67 50.41 30.79
C ILE A 53 -2.40 50.27 29.45
N MET A 54 -3.30 51.21 29.12
CA MET A 54 -4.02 51.21 27.84
C MET A 54 -3.05 51.31 26.66
N ARG A 55 -2.02 52.15 26.75
CA ARG A 55 -0.99 52.30 25.72
C ARG A 55 -0.15 51.05 25.55
N PHE A 56 0.20 50.38 26.65
CA PHE A 56 0.92 49.10 26.63
C PHE A 56 0.13 48.03 25.87
N PHE A 57 -1.17 47.87 26.19
CA PHE A 57 -2.03 46.92 25.49
C PHE A 57 -2.37 47.34 24.05
N ALA A 58 -2.42 48.63 23.75
CA ALA A 58 -2.59 49.12 22.39
C ALA A 58 -1.39 48.76 21.50
N GLY A 59 -0.16 48.77 22.05
CA GLY A 59 1.05 48.37 21.34
C GLY A 59 1.14 46.86 21.07
N GLY A 60 0.72 46.02 22.02
CA GLY A 60 0.86 44.56 21.91
C GLY A 60 -0.19 43.84 21.04
N LYS A 61 -1.34 44.47 20.74
CA LYS A 61 -2.45 43.83 20.00
C LYS A 61 -2.10 43.47 18.55
N GLY A 62 -1.25 44.25 17.89
CA GLY A 62 -0.89 44.02 16.48
C GLY A 62 0.00 42.79 16.30
N GLU A 63 1.14 42.76 16.99
CA GLU A 63 2.14 41.68 16.86
C GLU A 63 1.61 40.34 17.35
N GLN A 64 0.87 40.32 18.47
CA GLN A 64 0.34 39.07 19.02
C GLN A 64 -0.73 38.46 18.12
N ASN A 65 -1.65 39.28 17.56
CA ASN A 65 -2.67 38.78 16.63
C ASN A 65 -2.04 38.29 15.32
N GLN A 66 -0.97 38.94 14.85
CA GLN A 66 -0.24 38.51 13.66
C GLN A 66 0.42 37.15 13.91
N LEU A 67 1.14 36.98 15.02
CA LEU A 67 1.72 35.69 15.41
C LEU A 67 0.66 34.59 15.57
N TRP A 68 -0.48 34.90 16.19
CA TRP A 68 -1.60 33.96 16.30
C TRP A 68 -2.16 33.55 14.95
N SER A 69 -2.33 34.50 14.02
CA SER A 69 -2.83 34.19 12.68
C SER A 69 -1.83 33.36 11.86
N GLU A 70 -0.53 33.63 11.99
CA GLU A 70 0.53 32.84 11.37
C GLU A 70 0.58 31.41 11.93
N GLN A 71 0.52 31.25 13.26
CA GLN A 71 0.50 29.93 13.89
C GLN A 71 -0.76 29.15 13.54
N SER A 72 -1.92 29.81 13.54
CA SER A 72 -3.20 29.21 13.14
C SER A 72 -3.14 28.75 11.67
N SER A 73 -2.62 29.59 10.78
CA SER A 73 -2.43 29.25 9.36
C SER A 73 -1.49 28.05 9.17
N LYS A 74 -0.35 28.02 9.87
CA LYS A 74 0.59 26.87 9.85
C LYS A 74 -0.06 25.60 10.36
N LEU A 75 -0.86 25.67 11.42
CA LEU A 75 -1.57 24.52 11.98
C LEU A 75 -2.62 24.00 10.99
N GLN A 76 -3.39 24.88 10.35
CA GLN A 76 -4.35 24.48 9.32
C GLN A 76 -3.66 23.83 8.12
N ALA A 77 -2.53 24.38 7.67
CA ALA A 77 -1.74 23.80 6.58
C ALA A 77 -1.17 22.43 6.96
N ALA A 78 -0.68 22.26 8.19
CA ALA A 78 -0.20 20.98 8.69
C ALA A 78 -1.33 19.94 8.76
N LYS A 79 -2.50 20.33 9.26
CA LYS A 79 -3.68 19.47 9.34
C LYS A 79 -4.18 19.03 7.95
N ALA A 80 -4.15 19.94 6.97
CA ALA A 80 -4.47 19.61 5.58
C ALA A 80 -3.51 18.56 5.01
N ARG A 81 -2.20 18.73 5.24
CA ARG A 81 -1.19 17.75 4.81
C ARG A 81 -1.36 16.39 5.50
N GLU A 82 -1.64 16.37 6.80
CA GLU A 82 -1.92 15.12 7.52
C GLU A 82 -3.13 14.39 6.95
N PHE A 83 -4.19 15.14 6.60
CA PHE A 83 -5.37 14.56 5.95
C PHE A 83 -5.04 13.98 4.58
N GLU A 84 -4.28 14.70 3.75
CA GLU A 84 -3.81 14.21 2.45
C GLU A 84 -2.97 12.93 2.60
N PHE A 85 -2.06 12.88 3.57
CA PHE A 85 -1.27 11.69 3.86
C PHE A 85 -2.12 10.51 4.35
N ALA A 86 -3.09 10.77 5.23
CA ALA A 86 -4.00 9.73 5.70
C ALA A 86 -4.82 9.14 4.54
N MET A 87 -5.31 10.00 3.63
CA MET A 87 -6.03 9.58 2.44
C MET A 87 -5.13 8.76 1.50
N ALA A 88 -3.90 9.22 1.23
CA ALA A 88 -2.94 8.48 0.42
C ALA A 88 -2.62 7.10 1.00
N LEU A 89 -2.45 7.00 2.32
CA LEU A 89 -2.23 5.72 3.01
C LEU A 89 -3.43 4.78 2.86
N GLU A 90 -4.65 5.28 2.97
CA GLU A 90 -5.86 4.46 2.77
C GLU A 90 -5.99 3.96 1.33
N ILE A 91 -5.64 4.78 0.33
CA ILE A 91 -5.57 4.35 -1.08
C ILE A 91 -4.54 3.23 -1.23
N LEU A 92 -3.32 3.42 -0.72
CA LEU A 92 -2.25 2.42 -0.80
C LEU A 92 -2.63 1.10 -0.11
N LYS A 93 -3.31 1.14 1.05
CA LYS A 93 -3.81 -0.06 1.71
C LYS A 93 -4.81 -0.82 0.84
N ARG A 94 -5.74 -0.11 0.18
CA ARG A 94 -6.73 -0.71 -0.72
C ARG A 94 -6.07 -1.31 -1.96
N GLU A 95 -5.13 -0.59 -2.57
CA GLU A 95 -4.38 -1.08 -3.73
C GLU A 95 -3.57 -2.33 -3.38
N ARG A 96 -2.87 -2.31 -2.24
CA ARG A 96 -2.15 -3.48 -1.73
C ARG A 96 -3.08 -4.69 -1.54
N ALA A 97 -4.22 -4.51 -0.88
CA ALA A 97 -5.18 -5.59 -0.68
C ALA A 97 -5.76 -6.12 -2.00
N SER A 98 -5.93 -5.25 -3.01
CA SER A 98 -6.34 -5.65 -4.36
C SER A 98 -5.26 -6.47 -5.05
N LEU A 99 -4.00 -6.04 -4.97
CA LEU A 99 -2.85 -6.75 -5.53
C LEU A 99 -2.66 -8.12 -4.87
N ASP A 100 -2.78 -8.21 -3.54
CA ASP A 100 -2.65 -9.47 -2.82
C ASP A 100 -3.69 -10.50 -3.30
N LYS A 101 -4.94 -10.08 -3.52
CA LYS A 101 -6.00 -10.93 -4.08
C LYS A 101 -5.71 -11.37 -5.52
N GLN A 102 -5.15 -10.47 -6.34
CA GLN A 102 -4.77 -10.82 -7.72
C GLN A 102 -3.63 -11.83 -7.74
N VAL A 103 -2.64 -11.67 -6.85
CA VAL A 103 -1.53 -12.63 -6.69
C VAL A 103 -2.09 -13.99 -6.29
N GLU A 104 -2.97 -14.05 -5.28
CA GLU A 104 -3.59 -15.30 -4.85
C GLU A 104 -4.32 -16.01 -6.02
N LEU A 105 -5.17 -15.28 -6.74
CA LEU A 105 -5.89 -15.82 -7.90
C LEU A 105 -4.94 -16.32 -9.01
N LEU A 106 -3.88 -15.58 -9.31
CA LEU A 106 -2.88 -15.99 -10.29
C LEU A 106 -2.08 -17.21 -9.83
N THR A 107 -1.75 -17.31 -8.53
CA THR A 107 -1.06 -18.49 -7.99
C THR A 107 -1.92 -19.75 -8.10
N GLU A 108 -3.22 -19.66 -7.83
CA GLU A 108 -4.15 -20.77 -8.04
C GLU A 108 -4.29 -21.17 -9.51
N GLN A 109 -4.32 -20.19 -10.42
CA GLN A 109 -4.36 -20.45 -11.86
C GLN A 109 -3.07 -21.14 -12.34
N LEU A 110 -1.92 -20.68 -11.86
CA LEU A 110 -0.62 -21.30 -12.15
C LEU A 110 -0.58 -22.74 -11.65
N ALA A 111 -1.02 -23.01 -10.41
CA ALA A 111 -1.07 -24.36 -9.86
C ALA A 111 -1.95 -25.29 -10.70
N ARG A 112 -3.14 -24.81 -11.13
CA ARG A 112 -4.02 -25.56 -12.03
C ARG A 112 -3.38 -25.82 -13.40
N ALA A 113 -2.68 -24.83 -13.96
CA ALA A 113 -1.99 -24.97 -15.23
C ALA A 113 -0.84 -25.98 -15.14
N ASN A 114 -0.04 -25.93 -14.07
CA ASN A 114 1.04 -26.89 -13.82
C ASN A 114 0.49 -28.31 -13.70
N HIS A 115 -0.55 -28.54 -12.89
CA HIS A 115 -1.18 -29.86 -12.80
C HIS A 115 -1.73 -30.37 -14.14
N ARG A 116 -2.24 -29.47 -14.99
CA ARG A 116 -2.65 -29.84 -16.34
C ARG A 116 -1.44 -30.21 -17.21
N SER A 117 -0.33 -29.46 -17.10
CA SER A 117 0.92 -29.76 -17.80
C SER A 117 1.47 -31.12 -17.41
N ASP A 118 1.61 -31.40 -16.11
CA ASP A 118 2.10 -32.67 -15.58
C ASP A 118 1.29 -33.86 -16.12
N ARG A 119 -0.04 -33.72 -16.16
CA ARG A 119 -0.94 -34.75 -16.72
C ARG A 119 -0.73 -34.94 -18.22
N LEU A 120 -0.47 -33.87 -18.96
CA LEU A 120 -0.21 -33.95 -20.40
C LEU A 120 1.16 -34.59 -20.67
N GLU A 121 2.17 -34.25 -19.87
CA GLU A 121 3.50 -34.87 -19.92
C GLU A 121 3.43 -36.37 -19.64
N GLN A 122 2.69 -36.79 -18.60
CA GLN A 122 2.48 -38.20 -18.32
C GLN A 122 1.81 -38.93 -19.49
N LYS A 123 0.74 -38.34 -20.06
CA LYS A 123 0.07 -38.92 -21.24
C LYS A 123 0.98 -39.01 -22.45
N LEU A 124 1.84 -38.02 -22.67
CA LEU A 124 2.83 -38.07 -23.74
C LEU A 124 3.82 -39.21 -23.50
N HIS A 125 4.29 -39.39 -22.27
CA HIS A 125 5.18 -40.48 -21.91
C HIS A 125 4.54 -41.85 -22.17
N ASP A 126 3.29 -42.05 -21.74
CA ASP A 126 2.53 -43.29 -21.95
C ASP A 126 2.32 -43.59 -23.45
N LEU A 127 2.02 -42.55 -24.25
CA LEU A 127 1.89 -42.67 -25.71
C LEU A 127 3.22 -43.03 -26.37
N THR A 128 4.32 -42.37 -25.96
CA THR A 128 5.66 -42.68 -26.48
C THR A 128 6.07 -44.12 -26.16
N ALA A 129 5.80 -44.59 -24.94
CA ALA A 129 6.04 -45.99 -24.56
C ALA A 129 5.22 -46.96 -25.42
N SER A 130 3.93 -46.66 -25.62
CA SER A 130 3.04 -47.44 -26.49
C SER A 130 3.54 -47.49 -27.93
N PHE A 131 3.99 -46.36 -28.48
CA PHE A 131 4.59 -46.30 -29.81
C PHE A 131 5.88 -47.12 -29.91
N ALA A 132 6.76 -47.05 -28.91
CA ALA A 132 7.97 -47.85 -28.87
C ALA A 132 7.66 -49.36 -28.88
N HIS A 133 6.63 -49.77 -28.14
CA HIS A 133 6.15 -51.16 -28.16
C HIS A 133 5.62 -51.57 -29.55
N LEU A 134 4.79 -50.75 -30.20
CA LEU A 134 4.28 -51.03 -31.55
C LEU A 134 5.41 -51.11 -32.58
N VAL A 135 6.40 -50.22 -32.50
CA VAL A 135 7.59 -50.24 -33.36
C VAL A 135 8.38 -51.54 -33.15
N SER A 136 8.61 -51.94 -31.88
CA SER A 136 9.28 -53.20 -31.57
C SER A 136 8.51 -54.42 -32.11
N GLN A 137 7.18 -54.44 -31.97
CA GLN A 137 6.34 -55.51 -32.51
C GLN A 137 6.40 -55.56 -34.03
N ARG A 138 6.31 -54.40 -34.71
CA ARG A 138 6.50 -54.30 -36.16
C ARG A 138 7.85 -54.86 -36.57
N ASP A 139 8.92 -54.48 -35.89
CA ASP A 139 10.28 -54.93 -36.24
C ASP A 139 10.44 -56.44 -36.08
N ARG A 140 9.83 -57.03 -35.04
CA ARG A 140 9.75 -58.50 -34.88
C ARG A 140 8.98 -59.16 -36.02
N LEU A 141 7.83 -58.63 -36.42
CA LEU A 141 7.04 -59.16 -37.55
C LEU A 141 7.79 -59.02 -38.89
N VAL A 142 8.48 -57.89 -39.11
CA VAL A 142 9.32 -57.68 -40.30
C VAL A 142 10.49 -58.66 -40.31
N ALA A 143 11.14 -58.89 -39.17
CA ALA A 143 12.19 -59.90 -39.05
C ALA A 143 11.65 -61.30 -39.37
N GLN A 144 10.50 -61.69 -38.79
CA GLN A 144 9.86 -62.98 -39.07
C GLN A 144 9.46 -63.15 -40.54
N THR A 145 8.92 -62.12 -41.19
CA THR A 145 8.51 -62.21 -42.61
C THR A 145 9.68 -62.29 -43.58
N LYS A 146 10.86 -61.78 -43.21
CA LYS A 146 12.11 -61.96 -43.97
C LYS A 146 12.66 -63.39 -43.85
N ILE A 147 12.31 -64.10 -42.78
CA ILE A 147 12.69 -65.48 -42.56
C ILE A 147 11.68 -66.38 -43.28
N LYS A 148 11.88 -66.59 -44.58
CA LYS A 148 11.11 -67.55 -45.39
C LYS A 148 12.03 -68.55 -46.05
N SER A 149 11.63 -69.81 -46.04
CA SER A 149 12.34 -70.85 -46.74
C SER A 149 12.13 -70.72 -48.24
N THR A 150 13.21 -70.61 -49.01
CA THR A 150 13.14 -70.59 -50.48
C THR A 150 13.37 -71.98 -51.03
N THR A 151 12.43 -72.47 -51.84
CA THR A 151 12.53 -73.73 -52.58
C THR A 151 12.60 -73.46 -54.06
N SER A 152 13.49 -74.13 -54.77
CA SER A 152 13.58 -74.11 -56.22
C SER A 152 13.40 -75.52 -56.77
N ILE A 153 12.81 -75.65 -57.95
CA ILE A 153 12.74 -76.93 -58.65
C ILE A 153 13.98 -77.00 -59.54
N LYS A 154 14.78 -78.07 -59.39
CA LYS A 154 15.93 -78.33 -60.25
C LYS A 154 15.83 -79.72 -60.84
N GLN A 155 16.22 -79.84 -62.09
CA GLN A 155 16.20 -81.12 -62.78
C GLN A 155 17.48 -81.89 -62.43
N HIS A 156 17.33 -83.02 -61.72
CA HIS A 156 18.44 -83.88 -61.33
C HIS A 156 18.22 -85.26 -61.95
N GLN A 157 19.14 -85.70 -62.81
CA GLN A 157 19.06 -86.99 -63.53
C GLN A 157 17.74 -87.18 -64.31
N GLY A 158 17.28 -86.13 -65.00
CA GLY A 158 16.08 -86.17 -65.84
C GLY A 158 14.75 -86.14 -65.06
N ARG A 159 14.76 -85.91 -63.75
CA ARG A 159 13.55 -85.75 -62.92
C ARG A 159 13.55 -84.40 -62.23
N ASP A 160 12.38 -83.80 -62.10
CA ASP A 160 12.19 -82.57 -61.34
C ASP A 160 12.23 -82.88 -59.85
N VAL A 161 13.21 -82.30 -59.16
CA VAL A 161 13.39 -82.47 -57.71
C VAL A 161 13.29 -81.11 -57.04
N LEU A 162 12.55 -81.05 -55.94
CA LEU A 162 12.40 -79.84 -55.13
C LEU A 162 13.61 -79.69 -54.21
N TYR A 163 14.38 -78.62 -54.40
CA TYR A 163 15.54 -78.28 -53.59
C TYR A 163 15.22 -77.13 -52.65
N LEU A 164 15.51 -77.33 -51.37
CA LEU A 164 15.42 -76.31 -50.33
C LEU A 164 16.73 -75.52 -50.28
N GLU A 165 16.74 -74.27 -50.72
CA GLU A 165 17.96 -73.47 -50.84
C GLU A 165 18.29 -72.69 -49.58
N ARG A 166 17.27 -72.19 -48.87
CA ARG A 166 17.45 -71.48 -47.59
C ARG A 166 16.55 -72.10 -46.54
N PRO A 167 16.99 -73.16 -45.86
CA PRO A 167 16.22 -73.73 -44.75
C PRO A 167 16.13 -72.70 -43.61
N VAL A 168 14.93 -72.52 -43.06
CA VAL A 168 14.72 -71.72 -41.85
C VAL A 168 14.88 -72.64 -40.65
N ASN A 169 15.90 -72.43 -39.82
CA ASN A 169 16.12 -73.19 -38.60
C ASN A 169 15.50 -72.45 -37.41
N LEU A 170 14.25 -72.77 -37.09
CA LEU A 170 13.51 -72.15 -35.98
C LEU A 170 14.18 -72.37 -34.61
N HIS A 171 14.96 -73.43 -34.44
CA HIS A 171 15.66 -73.76 -33.19
C HIS A 171 16.88 -72.87 -32.88
N LEU A 172 17.32 -72.01 -33.81
CA LEU A 172 18.47 -71.10 -33.63
C LEU A 172 18.04 -69.66 -33.31
N LEU A 173 16.73 -69.41 -33.17
CA LEU A 173 16.14 -68.07 -33.00
C LEU A 173 15.59 -67.81 -31.58
N ASN A 174 15.87 -68.69 -30.61
CA ASN A 174 15.47 -68.55 -29.20
C ASN A 174 16.63 -68.07 -28.33
#